data_AF-D0A9T0-F1
#
_entry.id   AF-D0A9T0-F1
#
_cell.length_a   1.000
_cell.length_b   1.000
_cell.length_c   1.000
_cell.angle_alpha   90.00
_cell.angle_beta   90.00
_cell.angle_gamma   90.00
#
_symmetry.space_group_name_H-M   'P 1'
#
loop_
_entity.id
_entity.type
_entity.pdbx_description
1 polymer ?
#
loop_
_entity_poly.entity_id
_entity_poly.type
_entity_poly.pdbx_seq_one_letter_code
_entity_poly.pdbx_strand_id
1 'polypeptide(L)'
;MSRDPPGEGGESSPVCADMSIDKFSILTPEKQTFKKKDQSKVDGFLDRMRQRIHCTFCGGAKCKHENWESLKEKRYKTAIEGLISSWVGDDVIASQRPSTSLFRKYSLIEQFREKRITGVLNLQEKGEHASCGPDGIYASTGYSYSGEQDLMRHQISYYEFPWPDMTAPKQDIVLRSVQVMDSHVKKSGKVLVHCHAGLGRTGLMIACYLLYAQKMPSADVIELVRQMRPGAIQTSRQVKFIHDFESHLWRLSHTFRVEVSESALDIDLFLKKQRLLLHGDHADSYRFIPMTIHLILCQLLNLTKANPSNSELSVKSLGSGRLPEGSALNDVRRSINRRTFDATSVNDVKLLSYLVWDWFKSLSFPVLTPDEASAIVAYMRQPPGERIALPTFIRTTLRLSVVQTLGMVLSAYHIICLNIKESLKVRALRCLTDSFTTVRDGVTVRGEPGTFGLLYEFFVDWARLDQGGCFDLGGAGYQDHTISGIAEESADVL
;
A
#
# COMPACT_ATOMS: atom_id res chain seq x y z
N MET A 1 3.03 96.35 22.45
CA MET A 1 1.69 95.87 22.07
C MET A 1 1.94 94.51 21.44
N SER A 2 1.95 93.37 22.16
CA SER A 2 1.09 92.89 23.26
C SER A 2 -0.30 92.49 22.72
N ARG A 3 -0.87 91.29 22.97
CA ARG A 3 -0.59 90.24 24.01
C ARG A 3 -0.87 88.81 23.49
N ASP A 4 -0.39 87.80 24.22
CA ASP A 4 -0.75 86.37 24.17
C ASP A 4 -1.90 86.00 25.17
N PRO A 5 -2.25 84.71 25.39
CA PRO A 5 -2.67 83.65 24.46
C PRO A 5 -4.19 83.38 24.70
N PRO A 6 -4.76 82.28 25.28
CA PRO A 6 -4.34 80.87 25.58
C PRO A 6 -4.72 79.90 24.41
N GLY A 7 -4.70 78.56 24.49
CA GLY A 7 -4.37 77.61 25.56
C GLY A 7 -4.19 76.16 25.06
N GLU A 8 -3.77 75.24 25.93
CA GLU A 8 -3.19 73.93 25.57
C GLU A 8 -4.15 72.73 25.75
N GLY A 9 -3.76 71.57 25.19
CA GLY A 9 -4.34 70.26 25.48
C GLY A 9 -3.43 69.14 24.99
N GLY A 10 -2.90 68.33 25.91
CA GLY A 10 -2.06 67.16 25.60
C GLY A 10 -2.06 66.17 26.77
N GLU A 11 -1.91 64.89 26.47
CA GLU A 11 -1.90 63.81 27.47
C GLU A 11 -0.62 62.97 27.37
N SER A 12 -0.15 62.53 28.54
CA SER A 12 0.94 61.59 28.72
C SER A 12 0.59 60.60 29.83
N SER A 13 1.10 59.37 29.72
CA SER A 13 1.10 58.35 30.78
C SER A 13 1.75 58.89 32.06
N PRO A 14 1.48 58.36 33.29
CA PRO A 14 1.89 56.98 33.62
C PRO A 14 1.22 56.30 34.86
N VAL A 15 1.87 55.19 35.30
CA VAL A 15 1.90 54.62 36.67
C VAL A 15 0.76 53.68 37.14
N CYS A 16 1.18 52.65 37.87
CA CYS A 16 0.34 51.64 38.53
C CYS A 16 0.13 51.99 40.02
N ALA A 17 -0.95 51.51 40.63
CA ALA A 17 -1.10 51.41 42.09
C ALA A 17 -1.80 50.11 42.49
N ASP A 18 -1.44 49.61 43.67
CA ASP A 18 -1.86 48.35 44.30
C ASP A 18 -3.26 48.47 44.95
N MET A 19 -3.99 47.36 45.13
CA MET A 19 -4.99 47.19 46.20
C MET A 19 -5.48 45.73 46.37
N SER A 20 -4.82 45.01 47.30
CA SER A 20 -5.32 44.02 48.27
C SER A 20 -6.50 43.07 47.97
N ILE A 21 -6.24 41.79 48.20
CA ILE A 21 -7.17 40.65 48.27
C ILE A 21 -7.96 40.64 49.60
N ASP A 22 -9.28 40.34 49.57
CA ASP A 22 -9.87 39.35 50.50
C ASP A 22 -11.24 38.77 50.06
N LYS A 23 -11.54 37.54 50.53
CA LYS A 23 -12.84 36.85 50.60
C LYS A 23 -13.79 36.86 49.38
N PHE A 24 -13.87 35.70 48.71
CA PHE A 24 -15.14 34.95 48.65
C PHE A 24 -14.89 33.43 48.65
N SER A 25 -15.84 32.66 49.18
CA SER A 25 -15.66 31.24 49.52
C SER A 25 -15.83 30.27 48.33
N ILE A 26 -15.00 29.22 48.32
CA ILE A 26 -15.11 28.13 47.35
C ILE A 26 -16.31 27.23 47.73
N LEU A 27 -17.27 27.11 46.83
CA LEU A 27 -18.27 26.04 46.83
C LEU A 27 -17.96 25.05 45.70
N THR A 28 -17.58 23.83 46.07
CA THR A 28 -17.33 22.74 45.10
C THR A 28 -18.65 22.12 44.61
N PRO A 29 -18.90 22.02 43.29
CA PRO A 29 -20.06 21.29 42.78
C PRO A 29 -19.88 19.77 42.93
N GLU A 30 -20.97 19.08 43.27
CA GLU A 30 -20.98 17.64 43.55
C GLU A 30 -20.70 16.78 42.31
N LYS A 31 -20.03 15.63 42.50
CA LYS A 31 -19.72 14.66 41.43
C LYS A 31 -20.96 13.84 41.04
N GLN A 32 -21.85 14.40 40.22
CA GLN A 32 -22.84 13.58 39.51
C GLN A 32 -22.13 12.65 38.52
N THR A 33 -22.04 11.36 38.87
CA THR A 33 -21.39 10.33 38.06
C THR A 33 -22.27 9.87 36.90
N PHE A 34 -22.36 10.72 35.87
CA PHE A 34 -22.95 10.34 34.59
C PHE A 34 -22.19 9.15 33.99
N LYS A 35 -22.78 7.96 34.13
CA LYS A 35 -22.34 6.75 33.41
C LYS A 35 -22.44 7.03 31.91
N LYS A 36 -21.31 7.32 31.25
CA LYS A 36 -21.23 7.34 29.79
C LYS A 36 -21.77 6.00 29.28
N LYS A 37 -22.96 6.02 28.65
CA LYS A 37 -23.46 4.88 27.90
C LYS A 37 -22.48 4.64 26.76
N ASP A 38 -21.86 3.46 26.79
CA ASP A 38 -20.97 2.96 25.76
C ASP A 38 -21.71 2.95 24.41
N GLN A 39 -21.42 3.92 23.56
CA GLN A 39 -22.18 4.15 22.31
C GLN A 39 -22.11 2.94 21.39
N SER A 40 -21.00 2.18 21.38
CA SER A 40 -20.87 0.94 20.62
C SER A 40 -21.96 -0.10 20.97
N LYS A 41 -22.40 -0.14 22.23
CA LYS A 41 -23.47 -1.04 22.70
C LYS A 41 -24.87 -0.52 22.36
N VAL A 42 -25.04 0.79 22.21
CA VAL A 42 -26.29 1.41 21.76
C VAL A 42 -26.46 1.23 20.25
N ASP A 43 -25.42 1.53 19.47
CA ASP A 43 -25.41 1.36 18.02
C ASP A 43 -25.62 -0.11 17.65
N GLY A 44 -24.87 -1.03 18.27
CA GLY A 44 -25.05 -2.47 18.06
C GLY A 44 -26.42 -3.01 18.50
N PHE A 45 -27.13 -2.35 19.43
CA PHE A 45 -28.52 -2.68 19.74
C PHE A 45 -29.47 -2.21 18.64
N LEU A 46 -29.30 -0.99 18.15
CA LEU A 46 -30.11 -0.43 17.06
C LEU A 46 -29.94 -1.20 15.75
N ASP A 47 -28.72 -1.63 15.43
CA ASP A 47 -28.46 -2.44 14.23
C ASP A 47 -29.00 -3.86 14.34
N ARG A 48 -28.96 -4.51 15.50
CA ARG A 48 -29.68 -5.79 15.72
C ARG A 48 -31.20 -5.64 15.57
N MET A 49 -31.77 -4.50 15.98
CA MET A 49 -33.20 -4.20 15.76
C MET A 49 -33.51 -3.97 14.27
N ARG A 50 -32.65 -3.24 13.53
CA ARG A 50 -32.75 -3.08 12.07
C ARG A 50 -32.66 -4.41 11.33
N GLN A 51 -31.70 -5.27 11.69
CA GLN A 51 -31.54 -6.61 11.11
C GLN A 51 -32.78 -7.47 11.30
N ARG A 52 -33.39 -7.48 12.51
CA ARG A 52 -34.66 -8.18 12.77
C ARG A 52 -35.80 -7.69 11.86
N ILE A 53 -35.95 -6.39 11.71
CA ILE A 53 -36.97 -5.79 10.81
C ILE A 53 -36.69 -6.17 9.34
N HIS A 54 -35.42 -6.18 8.93
CA HIS A 54 -35.03 -6.56 7.56
C HIS A 54 -35.32 -8.05 7.24
N CYS A 55 -35.16 -8.96 8.21
CA CYS A 55 -35.46 -10.38 8.04
C CYS A 55 -36.93 -10.64 7.64
N THR A 56 -37.86 -9.82 8.13
CA THR A 56 -39.29 -9.91 7.82
C THR A 56 -39.56 -9.79 6.32
N PHE A 57 -38.79 -8.97 5.59
CA PHE A 57 -38.91 -8.78 4.14
C PHE A 57 -38.16 -9.81 3.30
N CYS A 58 -37.39 -10.71 3.93
CA CYS A 58 -36.65 -11.78 3.25
C CYS A 58 -37.49 -13.06 3.06
N GLY A 59 -38.50 -13.30 3.91
CA GLY A 59 -39.38 -14.47 3.86
C GLY A 59 -39.12 -15.55 4.92
N GLY A 60 -38.30 -15.24 5.94
CA GLY A 60 -38.01 -16.15 7.05
C GLY A 60 -37.42 -17.48 6.59
N ALA A 61 -37.94 -18.60 7.11
CA ALA A 61 -37.49 -19.95 6.75
C ALA A 61 -37.61 -20.26 5.24
N LYS A 62 -38.50 -19.55 4.52
CA LYS A 62 -38.64 -19.63 3.05
C LYS A 62 -37.89 -18.49 2.33
N CYS A 63 -36.75 -18.06 2.88
CA CYS A 63 -35.99 -16.90 2.40
C CYS A 63 -35.74 -16.95 0.89
N LYS A 64 -36.20 -15.91 0.17
CA LYS A 64 -36.05 -15.79 -1.29
C LYS A 64 -34.59 -15.69 -1.77
N HIS A 65 -33.65 -15.44 -0.87
CA HIS A 65 -32.21 -15.35 -1.14
C HIS A 65 -31.43 -16.64 -0.81
N GLU A 66 -32.08 -17.62 -0.17
CA GLU A 66 -31.49 -18.92 0.19
C GLU A 66 -32.23 -20.10 -0.47
N ASN A 67 -33.42 -19.87 -1.04
CA ASN A 67 -34.23 -20.87 -1.72
C ASN A 67 -33.68 -21.17 -3.14
N TRP A 68 -32.59 -21.94 -3.19
CA TRP A 68 -32.05 -22.54 -4.42
C TRP A 68 -33.10 -23.19 -5.32
N GLU A 69 -34.06 -23.91 -4.74
CA GLU A 69 -35.04 -24.69 -5.50
C GLU A 69 -35.97 -23.82 -6.36
N SER A 70 -36.14 -22.54 -5.99
CA SER A 70 -36.90 -21.56 -6.77
C SER A 70 -36.27 -21.17 -8.12
N LEU A 71 -34.95 -21.39 -8.32
CA LEU A 71 -34.22 -21.00 -9.53
C LEU A 71 -34.52 -21.88 -10.79
N LYS A 72 -35.71 -22.46 -10.96
CA LYS A 72 -36.01 -23.52 -11.96
C LYS A 72 -35.32 -23.37 -13.32
N GLU A 73 -35.40 -22.19 -13.95
CA GLU A 73 -34.83 -21.90 -15.29
C GLU A 73 -33.36 -21.46 -15.29
N LYS A 74 -32.76 -21.19 -14.13
CA LYS A 74 -31.42 -20.57 -13.99
C LYS A 74 -30.38 -21.48 -13.32
N ARG A 75 -30.76 -22.67 -12.84
CA ARG A 75 -29.84 -23.62 -12.16
C ARG A 75 -28.62 -24.01 -13.01
N TYR A 76 -28.76 -24.13 -14.33
CA TYR A 76 -27.64 -24.48 -15.22
C TYR A 76 -26.60 -23.34 -15.42
N LYS A 77 -26.85 -22.14 -14.88
CA LYS A 77 -25.94 -20.98 -14.96
C LYS A 77 -25.22 -20.67 -13.64
N THR A 78 -25.34 -21.51 -12.62
CA THR A 78 -24.71 -21.28 -11.31
C THR A 78 -23.40 -22.04 -11.15
N ALA A 79 -22.44 -21.44 -10.44
CA ALA A 79 -21.11 -22.02 -10.27
C ALA A 79 -21.09 -23.30 -9.38
N ILE A 80 -22.05 -23.39 -8.45
CA ILE A 80 -22.21 -24.49 -7.49
C ILE A 80 -23.69 -24.89 -7.44
N GLU A 81 -23.99 -26.17 -7.64
CA GLU A 81 -25.33 -26.70 -7.44
C GLU A 81 -25.71 -26.65 -5.95
N GLY A 82 -26.92 -26.20 -5.65
CA GLY A 82 -27.40 -25.99 -4.28
C GLY A 82 -27.20 -24.57 -3.76
N LEU A 83 -26.43 -23.72 -4.46
CA LEU A 83 -26.19 -22.32 -4.07
C LEU A 83 -26.54 -21.37 -5.22
N ILE A 84 -27.31 -20.31 -4.94
CA ILE A 84 -27.47 -19.14 -5.82
C ILE A 84 -26.10 -18.46 -5.97
N SER A 85 -25.30 -18.90 -6.95
CA SER A 85 -23.86 -18.66 -7.08
C SER A 85 -23.44 -18.37 -8.52
N SER A 86 -22.34 -17.64 -8.74
CA SER A 86 -21.85 -17.28 -10.09
C SER A 86 -20.33 -17.08 -10.06
N TRP A 87 -19.61 -17.54 -11.09
CA TRP A 87 -18.20 -17.17 -11.30
C TRP A 87 -18.09 -15.68 -11.63
N VAL A 88 -16.99 -15.03 -11.22
CA VAL A 88 -16.67 -13.63 -11.54
C VAL A 88 -15.17 -13.55 -11.82
N GLY A 89 -14.81 -13.66 -13.10
CA GLY A 89 -13.47 -14.10 -13.48
C GLY A 89 -13.22 -15.57 -13.13
N ASP A 90 -11.99 -16.03 -13.34
CA ASP A 90 -11.67 -17.47 -13.24
C ASP A 90 -11.54 -18.01 -11.82
N ASP A 91 -11.14 -17.18 -10.84
CA ASP A 91 -10.71 -17.63 -9.51
C ASP A 91 -11.70 -17.34 -8.38
N VAL A 92 -12.82 -16.67 -8.66
CA VAL A 92 -13.72 -16.14 -7.62
C VAL A 92 -15.18 -16.48 -7.91
N ILE A 93 -15.89 -16.97 -6.89
CA ILE A 93 -17.34 -17.19 -6.93
C ILE A 93 -18.05 -16.18 -6.03
N ALA A 94 -19.02 -15.46 -6.61
CA ALA A 94 -20.02 -14.71 -5.87
C ALA A 94 -21.18 -15.64 -5.46
N SER A 95 -21.42 -15.85 -4.17
CA SER A 95 -22.45 -16.78 -3.67
C SER A 95 -23.35 -16.17 -2.59
N GLN A 96 -24.59 -16.67 -2.49
CA GLN A 96 -25.33 -16.66 -1.23
C GLN A 96 -24.53 -17.35 -0.11
N ARG A 97 -24.93 -17.18 1.15
CA ARG A 97 -24.40 -18.02 2.23
C ARG A 97 -24.75 -19.50 1.99
N PRO A 98 -23.82 -20.42 2.24
CA PRO A 98 -24.16 -21.84 2.38
C PRO A 98 -24.82 -22.10 3.74
N SER A 99 -25.27 -23.32 3.94
CA SER A 99 -25.79 -23.80 5.24
C SER A 99 -25.45 -25.28 5.42
N THR A 100 -25.43 -25.77 6.67
CA THR A 100 -25.06 -27.17 6.96
C THR A 100 -26.00 -28.19 6.29
N SER A 101 -27.29 -27.89 6.08
CA SER A 101 -28.15 -28.78 5.28
C SER A 101 -27.78 -28.76 3.78
N LEU A 102 -27.39 -27.62 3.22
CA LEU A 102 -26.94 -27.51 1.82
C LEU A 102 -25.62 -28.25 1.59
N PHE A 103 -24.65 -28.15 2.52
CA PHE A 103 -23.39 -28.91 2.48
C PHE A 103 -23.63 -30.41 2.31
N ARG A 104 -24.61 -30.97 3.03
CA ARG A 104 -24.98 -32.39 3.01
C ARG A 104 -25.87 -32.77 1.83
N LYS A 105 -26.84 -31.92 1.46
CA LYS A 105 -27.84 -32.22 0.42
C LYS A 105 -27.28 -32.16 -1.01
N TYR A 106 -26.26 -31.33 -1.24
CA TYR A 106 -25.69 -31.09 -2.57
C TYR A 106 -24.18 -31.37 -2.65
N SER A 107 -23.63 -32.15 -1.71
CA SER A 107 -22.20 -32.54 -1.68
C SER A 107 -21.24 -31.35 -1.94
N LEU A 108 -21.47 -30.20 -1.29
CA LEU A 108 -20.77 -28.96 -1.67
C LEU A 108 -19.24 -29.10 -1.57
N ILE A 109 -18.73 -29.95 -0.68
CA ILE A 109 -17.30 -30.23 -0.50
C ILE A 109 -16.69 -30.99 -1.69
N GLU A 110 -17.46 -31.88 -2.30
CA GLU A 110 -17.03 -32.61 -3.51
C GLU A 110 -16.99 -31.64 -4.69
N GLN A 111 -18.05 -30.84 -4.86
CA GLN A 111 -18.09 -29.75 -5.84
C GLN A 111 -16.96 -28.73 -5.65
N PHE A 112 -16.59 -28.40 -4.41
CA PHE A 112 -15.50 -27.48 -4.11
C PHE A 112 -14.15 -28.07 -4.53
N ARG A 113 -13.90 -29.36 -4.25
CA ARG A 113 -12.67 -30.06 -4.66
C ARG A 113 -12.52 -30.13 -6.18
N GLU A 114 -13.57 -30.55 -6.89
CA GLU A 114 -13.60 -30.56 -8.37
C GLU A 114 -13.19 -29.20 -8.96
N LYS A 115 -13.77 -28.13 -8.40
CA LYS A 115 -13.67 -26.75 -8.90
C LYS A 115 -12.48 -26.00 -8.27
N ARG A 116 -11.61 -26.71 -7.53
CA ARG A 116 -10.42 -26.21 -6.83
C ARG A 116 -10.70 -25.01 -5.91
N ILE A 117 -11.86 -25.01 -5.26
CA ILE A 117 -12.28 -24.00 -4.28
C ILE A 117 -11.69 -24.40 -2.93
N THR A 118 -10.62 -23.72 -2.56
CA THR A 118 -9.82 -24.01 -1.35
C THR A 118 -10.03 -22.97 -0.25
N GLY A 119 -10.77 -21.89 -0.53
CA GLY A 119 -11.05 -20.81 0.43
C GLY A 119 -12.50 -20.32 0.39
N VAL A 120 -13.05 -20.02 1.56
CA VAL A 120 -14.36 -19.37 1.72
C VAL A 120 -14.19 -18.09 2.54
N LEU A 121 -14.62 -16.96 1.96
CA LEU A 121 -14.74 -15.68 2.65
C LEU A 121 -16.18 -15.42 3.07
N ASN A 122 -16.37 -15.34 4.38
CA ASN A 122 -17.62 -14.94 5.02
C ASN A 122 -17.58 -13.45 5.38
N LEU A 123 -18.48 -12.67 4.78
CA LEU A 123 -18.59 -11.23 5.00
C LEU A 123 -19.70 -10.87 6.02
N GLN A 124 -20.31 -11.87 6.67
CA GLN A 124 -21.45 -11.74 7.56
C GLN A 124 -21.07 -11.47 9.02
N GLU A 125 -21.84 -10.62 9.72
CA GLU A 125 -21.75 -10.47 11.17
C GLU A 125 -22.42 -11.65 11.90
N LYS A 126 -21.87 -12.07 13.05
CA LYS A 126 -22.46 -13.14 13.86
C LYS A 126 -23.83 -12.73 14.39
N GLY A 127 -24.86 -13.51 14.04
CA GLY A 127 -26.25 -13.22 14.38
C GLY A 127 -27.07 -12.56 13.28
N GLU A 128 -26.48 -12.15 12.15
CA GLU A 128 -27.25 -11.55 11.06
C GLU A 128 -28.17 -12.58 10.36
N HIS A 129 -29.32 -12.11 9.85
CA HIS A 129 -30.28 -12.96 9.11
C HIS A 129 -30.66 -14.25 9.85
N ALA A 130 -30.78 -14.16 11.19
CA ALA A 130 -31.01 -15.29 12.09
C ALA A 130 -32.26 -16.13 11.79
N SER A 131 -33.30 -15.52 11.22
CA SER A 131 -34.56 -16.18 10.86
C SER A 131 -34.66 -16.54 9.37
N CYS A 132 -33.61 -16.30 8.57
CA CYS A 132 -33.63 -16.56 7.13
C CYS A 132 -33.11 -17.97 6.82
N GLY A 133 -33.73 -18.62 5.83
CA GLY A 133 -33.33 -19.95 5.35
C GLY A 133 -33.82 -21.09 6.27
N PRO A 134 -33.80 -22.35 5.80
CA PRO A 134 -34.37 -23.48 6.53
C PRO A 134 -33.60 -23.81 7.82
N ASP A 135 -32.29 -23.57 7.86
CA ASP A 135 -31.43 -23.85 9.01
C ASP A 135 -31.34 -22.66 10.00
N GLY A 136 -31.76 -21.45 9.59
CA GLY A 136 -31.59 -20.23 10.39
C GLY A 136 -30.11 -19.92 10.67
N ILE A 137 -29.75 -19.86 11.96
CA ILE A 137 -28.35 -19.81 12.42
C ILE A 137 -28.14 -20.70 13.65
N TYR A 138 -26.94 -21.27 13.78
CA TYR A 138 -26.52 -22.00 14.97
C TYR A 138 -26.09 -21.03 16.07
N ALA A 139 -26.62 -21.21 17.29
CA ALA A 139 -26.27 -20.38 18.45
C ALA A 139 -24.78 -20.46 18.84
N SER A 140 -24.08 -21.53 18.45
CA SER A 140 -22.65 -21.74 18.69
C SER A 140 -21.73 -20.99 17.72
N THR A 141 -22.17 -20.69 16.49
CA THR A 141 -21.33 -20.04 15.45
C THR A 141 -21.79 -18.63 15.11
N GLY A 142 -23.10 -18.34 15.26
CA GLY A 142 -23.74 -17.13 14.78
C GLY A 142 -24.08 -17.14 13.28
N TYR A 143 -23.93 -18.28 12.60
CA TYR A 143 -24.11 -18.45 11.16
C TYR A 143 -24.97 -19.68 10.81
N SER A 144 -25.39 -19.78 9.54
CA SER A 144 -26.15 -20.91 8.97
C SER A 144 -25.34 -22.20 8.81
N TYR A 145 -24.05 -22.18 9.14
CA TYR A 145 -23.13 -23.31 9.09
C TYR A 145 -22.00 -23.16 10.13
N SER A 146 -21.08 -24.13 10.18
CA SER A 146 -19.84 -24.03 10.94
C SER A 146 -18.62 -24.10 10.03
N GLY A 147 -17.85 -23.01 9.94
CA GLY A 147 -16.60 -23.00 9.17
C GLY A 147 -15.58 -24.04 9.65
N GLU A 148 -15.55 -24.35 10.95
CA GLU A 148 -14.71 -25.42 11.48
C GLU A 148 -15.16 -26.80 10.97
N GLN A 149 -16.45 -27.13 11.16
CA GLN A 149 -16.95 -28.48 10.94
C GLN A 149 -17.26 -28.79 9.47
N ASP A 150 -17.85 -27.82 8.75
CA ASP A 150 -18.30 -27.99 7.37
C ASP A 150 -17.19 -27.64 6.35
N LEU A 151 -16.12 -26.92 6.71
CA LEU A 151 -15.06 -26.52 5.77
C LEU A 151 -13.64 -26.94 6.21
N MET A 152 -13.18 -26.50 7.38
CA MET A 152 -11.78 -26.67 7.78
C MET A 152 -11.38 -28.14 7.97
N ARG A 153 -12.28 -28.97 8.50
CA ARG A 153 -12.12 -30.44 8.56
C ARG A 153 -11.97 -31.13 7.19
N HIS A 154 -12.28 -30.41 6.10
CA HIS A 154 -12.14 -30.88 4.73
C HIS A 154 -11.03 -30.18 3.94
N GLN A 155 -10.11 -29.49 4.66
CA GLN A 155 -8.97 -28.73 4.14
C GLN A 155 -9.35 -27.48 3.32
N ILE A 156 -10.57 -26.98 3.48
CA ILE A 156 -11.01 -25.70 2.90
C ILE A 156 -10.78 -24.60 3.93
N SER A 157 -9.96 -23.60 3.57
CA SER A 157 -9.68 -22.43 4.39
C SER A 157 -10.93 -21.58 4.58
N TYR A 158 -11.11 -21.02 5.76
CA TYR A 158 -12.28 -20.23 6.12
C TYR A 158 -11.85 -18.91 6.76
N TYR A 159 -12.37 -17.80 6.23
CA TYR A 159 -11.97 -16.44 6.59
C TYR A 159 -13.19 -15.58 6.93
N GLU A 160 -13.19 -14.93 8.10
CA GLU A 160 -14.23 -14.00 8.52
C GLU A 160 -13.76 -12.54 8.32
N PHE A 161 -14.40 -11.83 7.40
CA PHE A 161 -14.21 -10.39 7.19
C PHE A 161 -15.54 -9.63 7.33
N PRO A 162 -16.15 -9.61 8.55
CA PRO A 162 -17.48 -9.07 8.77
C PRO A 162 -17.53 -7.55 8.69
N TRP A 163 -18.64 -7.02 8.16
CA TRP A 163 -19.10 -5.66 8.45
C TRP A 163 -20.64 -5.56 8.35
N PRO A 164 -21.27 -4.56 9.01
CA PRO A 164 -22.73 -4.49 9.12
C PRO A 164 -23.44 -4.48 7.77
N ASP A 165 -24.52 -5.27 7.67
CA ASP A 165 -25.27 -5.38 6.42
C ASP A 165 -25.84 -4.05 5.95
N MET A 166 -25.97 -3.90 4.63
CA MET A 166 -26.37 -2.66 3.95
C MET A 166 -25.43 -1.44 4.17
N THR A 167 -24.31 -1.60 4.89
CA THR A 167 -23.30 -0.54 5.07
C THR A 167 -22.08 -0.72 4.14
N ALA A 168 -21.20 0.29 4.12
CA ALA A 168 -19.90 0.22 3.46
C ALA A 168 -18.79 -0.05 4.50
N PRO A 169 -17.82 -0.92 4.20
CA PRO A 169 -16.72 -1.25 5.12
C PRO A 169 -15.73 -0.09 5.23
N LYS A 170 -14.73 -0.24 6.11
CA LYS A 170 -13.55 0.65 6.10
C LYS A 170 -12.55 0.22 5.02
N GLN A 171 -11.87 1.20 4.43
CA GLN A 171 -10.83 1.04 3.41
C GLN A 171 -9.74 0.02 3.83
N ASP A 172 -9.28 0.09 5.07
CA ASP A 172 -8.22 -0.77 5.62
C ASP A 172 -8.66 -2.23 5.83
N ILE A 173 -9.94 -2.44 6.17
CA ILE A 173 -10.53 -3.79 6.29
C ILE A 173 -10.56 -4.45 4.91
N VAL A 174 -11.03 -3.72 3.89
CA VAL A 174 -11.07 -4.23 2.51
C VAL A 174 -9.67 -4.50 1.99
N LEU A 175 -8.71 -3.59 2.20
CA LEU A 175 -7.31 -3.79 1.78
C LEU A 175 -6.72 -5.09 2.32
N ARG A 176 -6.86 -5.35 3.63
CA ARG A 176 -6.42 -6.63 4.24
C ARG A 176 -7.20 -7.84 3.71
N SER A 177 -8.50 -7.69 3.46
CA SER A 177 -9.34 -8.76 2.91
C SER A 177 -8.87 -9.18 1.51
N VAL A 178 -8.63 -8.21 0.62
CA VAL A 178 -8.21 -8.49 -0.76
C VAL A 178 -6.76 -8.95 -0.86
N GLN A 179 -5.89 -8.54 0.07
CA GLN A 179 -4.54 -9.11 0.23
C GLN A 179 -4.59 -10.60 0.62
N VAL A 180 -5.46 -10.97 1.58
CA VAL A 180 -5.67 -12.38 1.94
C VAL A 180 -6.27 -13.19 0.78
N MET A 181 -7.22 -12.60 0.01
CA MET A 181 -7.72 -13.24 -1.22
C MET A 181 -6.63 -13.44 -2.27
N ASP A 182 -5.82 -12.42 -2.56
CA ASP A 182 -4.74 -12.48 -3.56
C ASP A 182 -3.64 -13.48 -3.16
N SER A 183 -3.30 -13.55 -1.87
CA SER A 183 -2.40 -14.58 -1.33
C SER A 183 -2.98 -15.99 -1.48
N HIS A 184 -4.25 -16.20 -1.11
CA HIS A 184 -4.90 -17.49 -1.23
C HIS A 184 -5.05 -17.96 -2.68
N VAL A 185 -5.44 -17.07 -3.61
CA VAL A 185 -5.58 -17.39 -5.03
C VAL A 185 -4.23 -17.76 -5.65
N LYS A 186 -3.14 -17.08 -5.28
CA LYS A 186 -1.80 -17.38 -5.79
C LYS A 186 -1.16 -18.64 -5.19
N LYS A 187 -1.46 -18.98 -3.94
CA LYS A 187 -0.77 -20.06 -3.20
C LYS A 187 -1.59 -21.32 -2.94
N SER A 188 -2.92 -21.28 -3.04
CA SER A 188 -3.79 -22.37 -2.58
C SER A 188 -4.88 -22.77 -3.58
N GLY A 189 -5.55 -21.81 -4.21
CA GLY A 189 -6.64 -22.08 -5.17
C GLY A 189 -7.78 -21.08 -5.10
N LYS A 190 -8.93 -21.44 -5.66
CA LYS A 190 -10.04 -20.53 -5.94
C LYS A 190 -10.86 -20.22 -4.67
N VAL A 191 -11.50 -19.04 -4.64
CA VAL A 191 -12.21 -18.54 -3.46
C VAL A 191 -13.70 -18.31 -3.70
N LEU A 192 -14.54 -18.79 -2.78
CA LEU A 192 -15.97 -18.45 -2.73
C LEU A 192 -16.21 -17.32 -1.73
N VAL A 193 -16.84 -16.25 -2.16
CA VAL A 193 -17.11 -15.04 -1.35
C VAL A 193 -18.61 -14.90 -1.15
N HIS A 194 -19.06 -14.83 0.11
CA HIS A 194 -20.48 -14.71 0.43
C HIS A 194 -20.79 -13.65 1.50
N CYS A 195 -21.96 -13.02 1.37
CA CYS A 195 -22.72 -12.46 2.47
C CYS A 195 -24.01 -13.29 2.61
N HIS A 196 -25.15 -12.71 3.02
CA HIS A 196 -26.44 -13.41 2.95
C HIS A 196 -26.83 -13.76 1.50
N ALA A 197 -27.10 -12.77 0.64
CA ALA A 197 -27.66 -12.98 -0.70
C ALA A 197 -26.62 -13.06 -1.85
N GLY A 198 -25.34 -12.76 -1.58
CA GLY A 198 -24.30 -12.81 -2.61
C GLY A 198 -24.39 -11.73 -3.68
N LEU A 199 -24.79 -10.50 -3.31
CA LEU A 199 -25.00 -9.38 -4.25
C LEU A 199 -24.26 -8.10 -3.82
N GLY A 200 -24.71 -7.43 -2.75
CA GLY A 200 -24.15 -6.15 -2.30
C GLY A 200 -22.73 -6.26 -1.74
N ARG A 201 -22.58 -6.79 -0.51
CA ARG A 201 -21.27 -6.94 0.16
C ARG A 201 -20.30 -7.82 -0.62
N THR A 202 -20.79 -8.95 -1.15
CA THR A 202 -20.03 -9.83 -2.06
C THR A 202 -19.54 -9.10 -3.31
N GLY A 203 -20.42 -8.42 -4.05
CA GLY A 203 -20.04 -7.69 -5.27
C GLY A 203 -19.03 -6.58 -4.99
N LEU A 204 -19.17 -5.87 -3.87
CA LEU A 204 -18.18 -4.86 -3.44
C LEU A 204 -16.81 -5.50 -3.13
N MET A 205 -16.77 -6.60 -2.38
CA MET A 205 -15.49 -7.25 -2.04
C MET A 205 -14.79 -7.81 -3.29
N ILE A 206 -15.53 -8.46 -4.18
CA ILE A 206 -14.99 -9.00 -5.43
C ILE A 206 -14.51 -7.85 -6.35
N ALA A 207 -15.26 -6.74 -6.44
CA ALA A 207 -14.81 -5.57 -7.19
C ALA A 207 -13.48 -5.01 -6.62
N CYS A 208 -13.39 -4.84 -5.31
CA CYS A 208 -12.15 -4.40 -4.67
C CYS A 208 -10.99 -5.39 -4.84
N TYR A 209 -11.27 -6.70 -4.91
CA TYR A 209 -10.28 -7.71 -5.24
C TYR A 209 -9.76 -7.58 -6.68
N LEU A 210 -10.64 -7.39 -7.68
CA LEU A 210 -10.24 -7.22 -9.08
C LEU A 210 -9.43 -5.93 -9.28
N LEU A 211 -9.85 -4.81 -8.65
CA LEU A 211 -9.06 -3.58 -8.55
C LEU A 211 -7.66 -3.83 -7.96
N TYR A 212 -7.58 -4.62 -6.89
CA TYR A 212 -6.33 -4.87 -6.18
C TYR A 212 -5.38 -5.79 -6.96
N ALA A 213 -5.85 -6.97 -7.34
CA ALA A 213 -5.08 -8.05 -7.94
C ALA A 213 -4.84 -7.80 -9.44
N GLN A 214 -5.92 -7.68 -10.22
CA GLN A 214 -5.88 -7.60 -11.70
C GLN A 214 -5.65 -6.18 -12.25
N LYS A 215 -5.63 -5.16 -11.38
CA LYS A 215 -5.35 -3.75 -11.73
C LYS A 215 -6.33 -3.09 -12.70
N MET A 216 -7.47 -3.73 -12.98
CA MET A 216 -8.54 -3.18 -13.83
C MET A 216 -9.04 -1.83 -13.30
N PRO A 217 -9.52 -0.92 -14.16
CA PRO A 217 -10.23 0.30 -13.76
C PRO A 217 -11.55 0.01 -13.03
N SER A 218 -11.93 0.92 -12.12
CA SER A 218 -13.16 0.77 -11.31
C SER A 218 -14.45 0.70 -12.12
N ALA A 219 -14.56 1.43 -13.24
CA ALA A 219 -15.72 1.38 -14.12
C ALA A 219 -15.91 -0.03 -14.72
N ASP A 220 -14.87 -0.53 -15.37
CA ASP A 220 -14.82 -1.84 -16.04
C ASP A 220 -15.10 -2.98 -15.06
N VAL A 221 -14.56 -2.88 -13.84
CA VAL A 221 -14.83 -3.84 -12.75
C VAL A 221 -16.30 -3.82 -12.31
N ILE A 222 -16.91 -2.64 -12.14
CA ILE A 222 -18.32 -2.52 -11.74
C ILE A 222 -19.23 -3.11 -12.81
N GLU A 223 -18.90 -2.93 -14.09
CA GLU A 223 -19.62 -3.56 -15.19
C GLU A 223 -19.42 -5.08 -15.20
N LEU A 224 -18.18 -5.58 -15.21
CA LEU A 224 -17.87 -7.01 -15.24
C LEU A 224 -18.55 -7.77 -14.09
N VAL A 225 -18.47 -7.25 -12.86
CA VAL A 225 -19.13 -7.86 -11.68
C VAL A 225 -20.65 -7.90 -11.86
N ARG A 226 -21.27 -6.90 -12.51
CA ARG A 226 -22.73 -6.87 -12.77
C ARG A 226 -23.15 -7.76 -13.94
N GLN A 227 -22.34 -7.88 -14.98
CA GLN A 227 -22.58 -8.81 -16.09
C GLN A 227 -22.52 -10.27 -15.60
N MET A 228 -21.46 -10.62 -14.86
CA MET A 228 -21.21 -11.97 -14.34
C MET A 228 -22.12 -12.33 -13.16
N ARG A 229 -22.49 -11.36 -12.32
CA ARG A 229 -23.43 -11.51 -11.20
C ARG A 229 -24.56 -10.46 -11.28
N PRO A 230 -25.61 -10.69 -12.08
CA PRO A 230 -26.73 -9.76 -12.23
C PRO A 230 -27.35 -9.35 -10.89
N GLY A 231 -27.40 -8.05 -10.65
CA GLY A 231 -27.87 -7.46 -9.38
C GLY A 231 -26.80 -7.27 -8.29
N ALA A 232 -25.53 -7.58 -8.56
CA ALA A 232 -24.42 -7.20 -7.69
C ALA A 232 -24.17 -5.68 -7.67
N ILE A 233 -23.50 -5.18 -6.63
CA ILE A 233 -23.18 -3.75 -6.44
C ILE A 233 -24.47 -2.91 -6.49
N GLN A 234 -25.31 -3.12 -5.47
CA GLN A 234 -26.73 -2.75 -5.43
C GLN A 234 -27.01 -1.26 -5.20
N THR A 235 -26.03 -0.47 -4.72
CA THR A 235 -26.25 0.95 -4.37
C THR A 235 -25.18 1.88 -4.92
N SER A 236 -25.54 3.15 -5.13
CA SER A 236 -24.61 4.23 -5.47
C SER A 236 -23.50 4.41 -4.42
N ARG A 237 -23.78 4.12 -3.13
CA ARG A 237 -22.78 4.11 -2.06
C ARG A 237 -21.72 3.02 -2.26
N GLN A 238 -22.10 1.84 -2.78
CA GLN A 238 -21.16 0.76 -3.10
C GLN A 238 -20.34 1.11 -4.36
N VAL A 239 -20.96 1.68 -5.40
CA VAL A 239 -20.25 2.25 -6.57
C VAL A 239 -19.21 3.27 -6.13
N LYS A 240 -19.60 4.29 -5.34
CA LYS A 240 -18.67 5.30 -4.82
C LYS A 240 -17.54 4.68 -4.01
N PHE A 241 -17.82 3.69 -3.16
CA PHE A 241 -16.78 3.01 -2.37
C PHE A 241 -15.72 2.36 -3.26
N ILE A 242 -16.10 1.76 -4.39
CA ILE A 242 -15.18 1.10 -5.32
C ILE A 242 -14.25 2.15 -5.99
N HIS A 243 -14.78 3.30 -6.43
CA HIS A 243 -13.97 4.43 -6.91
C HIS A 243 -13.08 5.03 -5.80
N ASP A 244 -13.59 5.15 -4.56
CA ASP A 244 -12.83 5.64 -3.41
C ASP A 244 -11.67 4.69 -3.05
N PHE A 245 -11.85 3.38 -3.25
CA PHE A 245 -10.86 2.32 -3.01
C PHE A 245 -9.79 2.28 -4.11
N GLU A 246 -10.16 2.36 -5.39
CA GLU A 246 -9.21 2.59 -6.48
C GLU A 246 -8.35 3.84 -6.22
N SER A 247 -8.98 4.94 -5.85
CA SER A 247 -8.31 6.18 -5.45
C SER A 247 -7.40 6.01 -4.22
N HIS A 248 -7.72 5.09 -3.30
CA HIS A 248 -6.87 4.76 -2.17
C HIS A 248 -5.64 3.96 -2.59
N LEU A 249 -5.80 2.94 -3.44
CA LEU A 249 -4.69 2.17 -4.00
C LEU A 249 -3.73 3.10 -4.74
N TRP A 250 -4.24 4.01 -5.59
CA TRP A 250 -3.44 5.02 -6.29
C TRP A 250 -2.62 5.91 -5.35
N ARG A 251 -3.19 6.35 -4.21
CA ARG A 251 -2.47 7.13 -3.18
C ARG A 251 -1.38 6.34 -2.45
N LEU A 252 -1.48 5.01 -2.42
CA LEU A 252 -0.46 4.10 -1.88
C LEU A 252 0.63 3.75 -2.90
N SER A 253 0.29 3.59 -4.19
CA SER A 253 1.26 3.27 -5.25
C SER A 253 1.94 4.48 -5.90
N HIS A 254 1.62 5.70 -5.45
CA HIS A 254 2.20 6.93 -5.99
C HIS A 254 3.73 6.98 -5.77
N THR A 255 4.47 6.69 -6.85
CA THR A 255 5.94 6.60 -6.88
C THR A 255 6.55 7.83 -7.54
N PHE A 256 5.93 8.32 -8.61
CA PHE A 256 6.37 9.53 -9.34
C PHE A 256 5.29 10.59 -9.34
N ARG A 257 5.67 11.86 -9.13
CA ARG A 257 4.78 13.00 -9.38
C ARG A 257 4.45 13.09 -10.87
N VAL A 258 3.16 13.03 -11.20
CA VAL A 258 2.63 13.22 -12.56
C VAL A 258 1.72 14.45 -12.64
N GLU A 259 1.12 14.84 -11.51
CA GLU A 259 0.20 15.98 -11.35
C GLU A 259 0.47 16.64 -9.99
N VAL A 260 -0.27 17.72 -9.67
CA VAL A 260 -0.10 18.54 -8.45
C VAL A 260 -0.57 17.80 -7.20
N SER A 261 0.24 16.83 -6.74
CA SER A 261 0.03 16.16 -5.45
C SER A 261 0.73 16.95 -4.34
N GLU A 262 -0.07 17.63 -3.51
CA GLU A 262 0.43 18.43 -2.37
C GLU A 262 1.00 17.57 -1.22
N SER A 263 0.67 16.28 -1.16
CA SER A 263 1.14 15.42 -0.08
C SER A 263 2.65 15.21 -0.19
N ALA A 264 3.41 15.76 0.76
CA ALA A 264 4.86 15.58 0.79
C ALA A 264 5.24 14.10 0.80
N LEU A 265 6.29 13.74 0.05
CA LEU A 265 6.76 12.37 -0.11
C LEU A 265 8.27 12.30 0.15
N ASP A 266 8.63 11.80 1.32
CA ASP A 266 9.97 11.30 1.63
C ASP A 266 10.04 9.78 1.40
N ILE A 267 11.26 9.24 1.56
CA ILE A 267 11.58 7.81 1.38
C ILE A 267 10.90 6.90 2.42
N ASP A 268 10.76 7.33 3.68
CA ASP A 268 10.17 6.51 4.75
C ASP A 268 8.66 6.44 4.61
N LEU A 269 8.01 7.53 4.18
CA LEU A 269 6.60 7.56 3.81
C LEU A 269 6.32 6.75 2.54
N PHE A 270 7.19 6.81 1.53
CA PHE A 270 7.08 5.94 0.35
C PHE A 270 7.12 4.46 0.76
N LEU A 271 8.15 4.04 1.51
CA LEU A 271 8.27 2.66 2.00
C LEU A 271 7.11 2.26 2.93
N LYS A 272 6.59 3.18 3.75
CA LYS A 272 5.41 2.96 4.58
C LYS A 272 4.14 2.75 3.75
N LYS A 273 3.95 3.48 2.65
CA LYS A 273 2.84 3.25 1.70
C LYS A 273 3.00 1.91 0.98
N GLN A 274 4.22 1.58 0.53
CA GLN A 274 4.55 0.31 -0.11
C GLN A 274 4.21 -0.88 0.80
N ARG A 275 4.62 -0.85 2.08
CA ARG A 275 4.30 -1.89 3.08
C ARG A 275 2.80 -2.01 3.43
N LEU A 276 1.98 -1.00 3.16
CA LEU A 276 0.52 -1.12 3.28
C LEU A 276 -0.12 -1.78 2.05
N LEU A 277 0.54 -1.70 0.89
CA LEU A 277 0.05 -2.18 -0.40
C LEU A 277 0.46 -3.63 -0.68
N LEU A 278 1.72 -3.98 -0.41
CA LEU A 278 2.27 -5.33 -0.56
C LEU A 278 1.74 -6.27 0.55
N HIS A 279 1.81 -7.57 0.31
CA HIS A 279 1.53 -8.61 1.31
C HIS A 279 2.35 -9.87 1.03
N GLY A 280 2.38 -10.78 2.01
CA GLY A 280 3.18 -11.99 1.95
C GLY A 280 4.67 -11.68 1.75
N ASP A 281 5.36 -12.64 1.16
CA ASP A 281 6.82 -12.67 0.98
C ASP A 281 7.37 -11.35 0.38
N HIS A 282 6.67 -10.76 -0.60
CA HIS A 282 7.06 -9.47 -1.19
C HIS A 282 7.05 -8.30 -0.18
N ALA A 283 6.18 -8.31 0.82
CA ALA A 283 6.12 -7.24 1.84
C ALA A 283 7.29 -7.29 2.82
N ASP A 284 7.81 -8.50 3.08
CA ASP A 284 8.99 -8.71 3.91
C ASP A 284 10.28 -8.45 3.13
N SER A 285 10.40 -8.95 1.89
CA SER A 285 11.54 -8.66 1.00
C SER A 285 11.67 -7.15 0.71
N TYR A 286 10.58 -6.48 0.34
CA TYR A 286 10.57 -5.04 0.05
C TYR A 286 10.24 -4.16 1.27
N ARG A 287 10.64 -4.60 2.47
CA ARG A 287 10.32 -3.91 3.73
C ARG A 287 10.98 -2.53 3.85
N PHE A 288 12.23 -2.37 3.42
CA PHE A 288 12.91 -1.06 3.35
C PHE A 288 13.54 -0.76 1.97
N ILE A 289 13.34 -1.63 0.98
CA ILE A 289 13.83 -1.48 -0.41
C ILE A 289 12.68 -0.98 -1.31
N PRO A 290 12.86 0.11 -2.09
CA PRO A 290 11.85 0.59 -3.04
C PRO A 290 11.66 -0.37 -4.23
N MET A 291 10.56 -1.12 -4.24
CA MET A 291 10.28 -2.20 -5.20
C MET A 291 10.38 -1.75 -6.65
N THR A 292 9.74 -0.62 -6.99
CA THR A 292 9.78 -0.07 -8.35
C THR A 292 11.20 0.24 -8.82
N ILE A 293 12.07 0.71 -7.92
CA ILE A 293 13.44 1.11 -8.24
C ILE A 293 14.32 -0.13 -8.37
N HIS A 294 14.15 -1.14 -7.50
CA HIS A 294 14.80 -2.44 -7.65
C HIS A 294 14.49 -3.06 -9.02
N LEU A 295 13.22 -3.13 -9.41
CA LEU A 295 12.81 -3.70 -10.72
C LEU A 295 13.38 -2.92 -11.92
N ILE A 296 13.46 -1.58 -11.84
CA ILE A 296 14.10 -0.75 -12.87
C ILE A 296 15.62 -1.01 -12.91
N LEU A 297 16.28 -1.18 -11.77
CA LEU A 297 17.71 -1.50 -11.69
C LEU A 297 18.01 -2.90 -12.22
N CYS A 298 17.20 -3.92 -11.89
CA CYS A 298 17.33 -5.27 -12.46
C CYS A 298 17.25 -5.24 -13.99
N GLN A 299 16.30 -4.49 -14.57
CA GLN A 299 16.20 -4.34 -16.02
C GLN A 299 17.40 -3.58 -16.61
N LEU A 300 17.87 -2.51 -15.98
CA LEU A 300 19.10 -1.83 -16.40
C LEU A 300 20.31 -2.76 -16.38
N LEU A 301 20.46 -3.57 -15.33
CA LEU A 301 21.53 -4.55 -15.20
C LEU A 301 21.42 -5.65 -16.27
N ASN A 302 20.22 -6.16 -16.55
CA ASN A 302 19.98 -7.11 -17.65
C ASN A 302 20.35 -6.50 -19.02
N LEU A 303 19.97 -5.25 -19.29
CA LEU A 303 20.25 -4.55 -20.57
C LEU A 303 21.72 -4.10 -20.72
N THR A 304 22.48 -4.01 -19.63
CA THR A 304 23.90 -3.60 -19.63
C THR A 304 24.86 -4.78 -19.46
N LYS A 305 24.40 -5.95 -19.02
CA LYS A 305 25.18 -7.19 -18.92
C LYS A 305 25.85 -7.49 -20.28
N ALA A 306 27.19 -7.51 -20.27
CA ALA A 306 28.04 -7.65 -21.46
C ALA A 306 27.84 -6.62 -22.60
N ASN A 307 27.19 -5.47 -22.36
CA ASN A 307 26.98 -4.42 -23.38
C ASN A 307 27.54 -3.06 -22.92
N PRO A 308 28.82 -2.75 -23.22
CA PRO A 308 29.46 -1.49 -22.85
C PRO A 308 28.78 -0.25 -23.47
N SER A 309 28.13 -0.38 -24.62
CA SER A 309 27.40 0.73 -25.25
C SER A 309 26.17 1.12 -24.43
N ASN A 310 25.41 0.13 -23.95
CA ASN A 310 24.29 0.36 -23.04
C ASN A 310 24.77 0.88 -21.67
N SER A 311 25.88 0.37 -21.13
CA SER A 311 26.48 0.91 -19.90
C SER A 311 26.87 2.38 -20.04
N GLU A 312 27.54 2.75 -21.14
CA GLU A 312 27.91 4.15 -21.43
C GLU A 312 26.65 5.03 -21.64
N LEU A 313 25.59 4.47 -22.24
CA LEU A 313 24.32 5.17 -22.45
C LEU A 313 23.55 5.41 -21.14
N SER A 314 23.51 4.41 -20.24
CA SER A 314 22.93 4.52 -18.89
C SER A 314 23.62 5.64 -18.09
N VAL A 315 24.94 5.56 -18.01
CA VAL A 315 25.81 6.54 -17.33
C VAL A 315 25.68 7.95 -17.93
N LYS A 316 25.46 8.08 -19.24
CA LYS A 316 25.21 9.37 -19.92
C LYS A 316 23.80 9.94 -19.68
N SER A 317 22.82 9.10 -19.37
CA SER A 317 21.42 9.50 -19.17
C SER A 317 21.11 9.95 -17.74
N LEU A 318 21.94 9.58 -16.77
CA LEU A 318 21.93 10.21 -15.43
C LEU A 318 22.06 11.74 -15.56
N GLY A 319 21.12 12.46 -14.95
CA GLY A 319 21.08 13.93 -14.96
C GLY A 319 20.91 14.58 -16.33
N SER A 320 20.58 13.85 -17.40
CA SER A 320 20.43 14.46 -18.72
C SER A 320 19.11 15.23 -18.82
N GLY A 321 19.18 16.57 -18.81
CA GLY A 321 18.01 17.46 -18.95
C GLY A 321 17.27 17.38 -20.30
N ARG A 322 17.78 16.58 -21.25
CA ARG A 322 17.01 16.16 -22.44
C ARG A 322 16.24 14.89 -22.09
N LEU A 323 14.94 15.03 -21.86
CA LEU A 323 14.03 13.91 -21.59
C LEU A 323 13.98 12.96 -22.80
N PRO A 324 13.66 11.66 -22.60
CA PRO A 324 12.93 10.88 -23.60
C PRO A 324 11.64 11.60 -24.00
N GLU A 325 11.10 11.34 -25.18
CA GLU A 325 9.93 12.08 -25.70
C GLU A 325 8.75 12.07 -24.69
N GLY A 326 8.18 13.25 -24.46
CA GLY A 326 7.43 13.55 -23.24
C GLY A 326 6.12 12.77 -23.02
N SER A 327 5.64 12.06 -24.05
CA SER A 327 4.59 11.03 -23.92
C SER A 327 5.12 9.84 -23.13
N ALA A 328 6.10 9.11 -23.69
CA ALA A 328 6.60 7.83 -23.19
C ALA A 328 7.01 7.84 -21.72
N LEU A 329 7.73 8.89 -21.27
CA LEU A 329 8.09 9.04 -19.85
C LEU A 329 6.86 9.17 -18.94
N ASN A 330 5.86 9.95 -19.35
CA ASN A 330 4.66 10.16 -18.55
C ASN A 330 3.71 8.96 -18.61
N ASP A 331 3.68 8.24 -19.73
CA ASP A 331 2.95 6.98 -19.88
C ASP A 331 3.52 5.91 -18.94
N VAL A 332 4.85 5.77 -18.87
CA VAL A 332 5.53 4.86 -17.93
C VAL A 332 5.37 5.29 -16.46
N ARG A 333 5.51 6.59 -16.13
CA ARG A 333 5.19 7.07 -14.77
C ARG A 333 3.74 6.77 -14.38
N ARG A 334 2.78 6.88 -15.33
CA ARG A 334 1.37 6.52 -15.10
C ARG A 334 1.19 5.00 -14.91
N SER A 335 1.83 4.13 -15.71
CA SER A 335 1.73 2.68 -15.50
C SER A 335 2.35 2.24 -14.17
N ILE A 336 3.47 2.86 -13.77
CA ILE A 336 4.09 2.65 -12.45
C ILE A 336 3.10 2.99 -11.34
N ASN A 337 2.54 4.21 -11.35
CA ASN A 337 1.58 4.63 -10.33
C ASN A 337 0.28 3.81 -10.36
N ARG A 338 -0.14 3.25 -11.52
CA ARG A 338 -1.29 2.33 -11.63
C ARG A 338 -0.99 0.91 -11.13
N ARG A 339 0.28 0.56 -10.89
CA ARG A 339 0.78 -0.79 -10.60
C ARG A 339 0.62 -1.77 -11.78
N THR A 340 0.67 -1.24 -13.00
CA THR A 340 0.60 -1.97 -14.28
C THR A 340 1.92 -1.86 -15.07
N PHE A 341 3.01 -1.48 -14.42
CA PHE A 341 4.34 -1.40 -15.01
C PHE A 341 5.03 -2.77 -14.95
N ASP A 342 5.40 -3.27 -16.11
CA ASP A 342 6.36 -4.37 -16.27
C ASP A 342 7.70 -3.77 -16.70
N ALA A 343 8.72 -3.88 -15.85
CA ALA A 343 10.06 -3.41 -16.16
C ALA A 343 10.69 -4.16 -17.35
N THR A 344 10.39 -5.45 -17.51
CA THR A 344 11.02 -6.30 -18.54
C THR A 344 10.60 -5.93 -19.96
N SER A 345 9.40 -5.36 -20.13
CA SER A 345 8.93 -4.78 -21.40
C SER A 345 9.71 -3.55 -21.87
N VAL A 346 10.43 -2.85 -20.98
CA VAL A 346 11.10 -1.59 -21.31
C VAL A 346 12.56 -1.83 -21.69
N ASN A 347 12.88 -1.57 -22.95
CA ASN A 347 14.24 -1.70 -23.50
C ASN A 347 14.99 -0.37 -23.65
N ASP A 348 14.35 0.78 -23.38
CA ASP A 348 15.03 2.09 -23.41
C ASP A 348 15.84 2.33 -22.13
N VAL A 349 17.14 2.03 -22.23
CA VAL A 349 18.15 2.29 -21.20
C VAL A 349 18.17 3.77 -20.76
N LYS A 350 17.91 4.74 -21.66
CA LYS A 350 17.91 6.16 -21.28
C LYS A 350 16.74 6.46 -20.33
N LEU A 351 15.55 5.98 -20.68
CA LEU A 351 14.34 6.14 -19.90
C LEU A 351 14.46 5.48 -18.52
N LEU A 352 14.96 4.25 -18.46
CA LEU A 352 15.16 3.54 -17.19
C LEU A 352 16.19 4.25 -16.29
N SER A 353 17.36 4.65 -16.82
CA SER A 353 18.38 5.38 -16.04
C SER A 353 17.88 6.76 -15.59
N TYR A 354 17.09 7.44 -16.44
CA TYR A 354 16.44 8.69 -16.07
C TYR A 354 15.42 8.48 -14.94
N LEU A 355 14.60 7.42 -14.98
CA LEU A 355 13.59 7.13 -13.95
C LEU A 355 14.23 6.90 -12.56
N VAL A 356 15.36 6.21 -12.47
CA VAL A 356 16.09 6.05 -11.18
C VAL A 356 16.50 7.40 -10.61
N TRP A 357 17.12 8.25 -11.42
CA TRP A 357 17.58 9.58 -11.00
C TRP A 357 16.41 10.54 -10.69
N ASP A 358 15.39 10.56 -11.57
CA ASP A 358 14.21 11.41 -11.44
C ASP A 358 13.38 11.05 -10.21
N TRP A 359 13.30 9.77 -9.81
CA TRP A 359 12.60 9.37 -8.60
C TRP A 359 13.11 10.13 -7.38
N PHE A 360 14.42 10.09 -7.14
CA PHE A 360 15.08 10.84 -6.07
C PHE A 360 14.84 12.34 -6.17
N LYS A 361 14.97 12.93 -7.37
CA LYS A 361 14.70 14.37 -7.58
C LYS A 361 13.22 14.74 -7.41
N SER A 362 12.29 13.79 -7.48
CA SER A 362 10.83 13.99 -7.36
C SER A 362 10.28 13.86 -5.93
N LEU A 363 11.11 13.43 -4.98
CA LEU A 363 10.79 13.47 -3.56
C LEU A 363 10.58 14.92 -3.09
N SER A 364 9.88 15.11 -1.96
CA SER A 364 9.73 16.42 -1.31
C SER A 364 10.95 16.86 -0.53
N PHE A 365 11.76 15.89 -0.08
CA PHE A 365 12.97 16.09 0.70
C PHE A 365 14.06 15.18 0.13
N PRO A 366 15.34 15.57 0.17
CA PRO A 366 16.44 14.69 -0.23
C PRO A 366 16.45 13.37 0.56
N VAL A 367 17.15 12.37 0.04
CA VAL A 367 17.23 11.04 0.67
C VAL A 367 17.91 11.14 2.03
N LEU A 368 19.02 11.89 2.09
CA LEU A 368 19.69 12.23 3.34
C LEU A 368 18.99 13.39 4.05
N THR A 369 18.81 13.28 5.36
CA THR A 369 18.45 14.44 6.20
C THR A 369 19.63 15.42 6.31
N PRO A 370 19.38 16.69 6.72
CA PRO A 370 20.44 17.62 7.09
C PRO A 370 21.45 17.03 8.10
N ASP A 371 20.97 16.25 9.05
CA ASP A 371 21.79 15.65 10.11
C ASP A 371 22.64 14.49 9.60
N GLU A 372 22.07 13.60 8.78
CA GLU A 372 22.80 12.49 8.14
C GLU A 372 23.92 13.03 7.23
N ALA A 373 23.62 14.04 6.41
CA ALA A 373 24.63 14.67 5.56
C ALA A 373 25.70 15.42 6.36
N SER A 374 25.32 16.09 7.46
CA SER A 374 26.27 16.76 8.35
C SER A 374 27.18 15.76 9.08
N ALA A 375 26.65 14.61 9.48
CA ALA A 375 27.43 13.53 10.08
C ALA A 375 28.42 12.90 9.08
N ILE A 376 28.00 12.68 7.83
CA ILE A 376 28.91 12.24 6.75
C ILE A 376 30.03 13.27 6.54
N VAL A 377 29.71 14.56 6.51
CA VAL A 377 30.72 15.64 6.37
C VAL A 377 31.69 15.65 7.56
N ALA A 378 31.21 15.45 8.78
CA ALA A 378 32.05 15.36 9.97
C ALA A 378 32.99 14.14 9.91
N TYR A 379 32.47 12.96 9.54
CA TYR A 379 33.26 11.74 9.33
C TYR A 379 34.34 11.93 8.26
N MET A 380 33.99 12.51 7.11
CA MET A 380 34.96 12.75 6.02
C MET A 380 35.96 13.88 6.32
N ARG A 381 35.71 14.73 7.32
CA ARG A 381 36.68 15.70 7.87
C ARG A 381 37.68 15.06 8.85
N GLN A 382 37.40 13.89 9.41
CA GLN A 382 38.35 13.18 10.29
C GLN A 382 39.55 12.62 9.49
N PRO A 383 40.76 12.58 10.08
CA PRO A 383 41.90 11.85 9.53
C PRO A 383 41.57 10.37 9.29
N PRO A 384 42.03 9.73 8.19
CA PRO A 384 41.67 8.35 7.87
C PRO A 384 41.98 7.32 8.96
N GLY A 385 43.01 7.54 9.79
CA GLY A 385 43.37 6.66 10.92
C GLY A 385 42.56 6.88 12.20
N GLU A 386 41.73 7.93 12.27
CA GLU A 386 40.85 8.25 13.41
C GLU A 386 39.39 7.88 13.13
N ARG A 387 39.05 7.60 11.87
CA ARG A 387 37.71 7.19 11.44
C ARG A 387 37.37 5.81 12.00
N ILE A 388 36.16 5.66 12.52
CA ILE A 388 35.54 4.34 12.68
C ILE A 388 35.37 3.67 11.29
N ALA A 389 35.32 2.33 11.27
CA ALA A 389 35.16 1.58 10.03
C ALA A 389 33.89 2.02 9.27
N LEU A 390 34.00 2.21 7.95
CA LEU A 390 32.92 2.71 7.11
C LEU A 390 31.60 1.90 7.21
N PRO A 391 31.60 0.54 7.25
CA PRO A 391 30.37 -0.23 7.48
C PRO A 391 29.70 0.13 8.81
N THR A 392 30.50 0.26 9.87
CA THR A 392 30.01 0.65 11.20
C THR A 392 29.39 2.04 11.17
N PHE A 393 30.06 3.02 10.56
CA PHE A 393 29.52 4.38 10.43
C PHE A 393 28.17 4.39 9.69
N ILE A 394 28.10 3.78 8.50
CA ILE A 394 26.87 3.68 7.69
C ILE A 394 25.73 3.10 8.54
N ARG A 395 26.00 2.01 9.26
CA ARG A 395 25.04 1.29 10.11
C ARG A 395 24.59 2.05 11.35
N THR A 396 25.48 2.77 12.03
CA THR A 396 25.15 3.48 13.28
C THR A 396 24.58 4.87 13.07
N THR A 397 24.74 5.46 11.88
CA THR A 397 24.48 6.90 11.66
C THR A 397 23.41 7.19 10.61
N LEU A 398 23.17 6.28 9.65
CA LEU A 398 22.14 6.47 8.61
C LEU A 398 20.90 5.60 8.90
N ARG A 399 19.70 6.09 8.53
CA ARG A 399 18.47 5.28 8.62
C ARG A 399 18.56 4.04 7.73
N LEU A 400 18.05 2.90 8.19
CA LEU A 400 18.07 1.63 7.44
C LEU A 400 17.45 1.74 6.02
N SER A 401 16.42 2.58 5.84
CA SER A 401 15.83 2.89 4.54
C SER A 401 16.79 3.61 3.59
N VAL A 402 17.62 4.51 4.11
CA VAL A 402 18.72 5.16 3.36
C VAL A 402 19.80 4.12 3.05
N VAL A 403 20.23 3.31 4.02
CA VAL A 403 21.27 2.28 3.85
C VAL A 403 20.91 1.31 2.72
N GLN A 404 19.74 0.66 2.79
CA GLN A 404 19.35 -0.33 1.78
C GLN A 404 19.04 0.31 0.41
N THR A 405 18.44 1.50 0.38
CA THR A 405 18.12 2.15 -0.91
C THR A 405 19.36 2.69 -1.61
N LEU A 406 20.25 3.40 -0.90
CA LEU A 406 21.46 3.94 -1.49
C LEU A 406 22.48 2.85 -1.80
N GLY A 407 22.60 1.83 -0.92
CA GLY A 407 23.38 0.62 -1.20
C GLY A 407 23.01 0.00 -2.54
N MET A 408 21.75 -0.46 -2.69
CA MET A 408 21.22 -1.01 -3.94
C MET A 408 21.53 -0.14 -5.18
N VAL A 409 21.37 1.18 -5.12
CA VAL A 409 21.63 2.05 -6.28
C VAL A 409 23.13 2.15 -6.57
N LEU A 410 23.98 2.19 -5.54
CA LEU A 410 25.44 2.21 -5.69
C LEU A 410 25.95 0.86 -6.22
N SER A 411 25.43 -0.28 -5.74
CA SER A 411 25.75 -1.62 -6.24
C SER A 411 25.45 -1.74 -7.73
N ALA A 412 24.23 -1.38 -8.14
CA ALA A 412 23.84 -1.45 -9.56
C ALA A 412 24.72 -0.57 -10.44
N TYR A 413 25.00 0.68 -10.02
CA TYR A 413 25.86 1.56 -10.81
C TYR A 413 27.35 1.21 -10.74
N HIS A 414 27.84 0.53 -9.70
CA HIS A 414 29.17 -0.08 -9.67
C HIS A 414 29.29 -1.09 -10.83
N ILE A 415 28.37 -2.05 -10.90
CA ILE A 415 28.33 -3.12 -11.90
C ILE A 415 28.25 -2.53 -13.32
N ILE A 416 27.32 -1.60 -13.55
CA ILE A 416 27.17 -0.89 -14.84
C ILE A 416 28.48 -0.18 -15.24
N CYS A 417 29.21 0.37 -14.28
CA CYS A 417 30.42 1.16 -14.51
C CYS A 417 31.73 0.36 -14.62
N LEU A 418 31.75 -0.96 -14.39
CA LEU A 418 33.00 -1.76 -14.38
C LEU A 418 33.89 -1.48 -15.60
N ASN A 419 33.34 -1.66 -16.80
CA ASN A 419 34.04 -1.53 -18.09
C ASN A 419 33.90 -0.14 -18.75
N ILE A 420 33.69 0.92 -17.97
CA ILE A 420 33.42 2.28 -18.46
C ILE A 420 34.61 3.22 -18.22
N LYS A 421 34.76 4.25 -19.07
CA LYS A 421 35.82 5.27 -18.95
C LYS A 421 35.67 6.03 -17.62
N GLU A 422 36.78 6.24 -16.91
CA GLU A 422 36.76 6.78 -15.55
C GLU A 422 36.07 8.16 -15.43
N SER A 423 36.27 9.04 -16.42
CA SER A 423 35.60 10.34 -16.49
C SER A 423 34.07 10.24 -16.57
N LEU A 424 33.53 9.13 -17.06
CA LEU A 424 32.09 8.84 -17.07
C LEU A 424 31.63 8.22 -15.74
N LYS A 425 32.45 7.38 -15.08
CA LYS A 425 32.15 6.86 -13.72
C LYS A 425 32.02 8.01 -12.71
N VAL A 426 33.02 8.90 -12.69
CA VAL A 426 33.02 10.13 -11.88
C VAL A 426 31.79 10.99 -12.17
N ARG A 427 31.37 11.10 -13.44
CA ARG A 427 30.16 11.84 -13.81
C ARG A 427 28.88 11.19 -13.30
N ALA A 428 28.73 9.87 -13.45
CA ALA A 428 27.59 9.11 -12.95
C ALA A 428 27.42 9.30 -11.44
N LEU A 429 28.49 9.04 -10.68
CA LEU A 429 28.45 9.10 -9.23
C LEU A 429 28.19 10.52 -8.71
N ARG A 430 28.72 11.57 -9.37
CA ARG A 430 28.34 12.97 -9.05
C ARG A 430 26.86 13.26 -9.32
N CYS A 431 26.28 12.72 -10.38
CA CYS A 431 24.83 12.86 -10.65
C CYS A 431 23.97 12.09 -9.64
N LEU A 432 24.45 10.95 -9.13
CA LEU A 432 23.80 10.20 -8.04
C LEU A 432 23.89 10.97 -6.71
N THR A 433 25.10 11.40 -6.31
CA THR A 433 25.32 12.25 -5.10
C THR A 433 24.45 13.51 -5.12
N ASP A 434 24.29 14.16 -6.29
CA ASP A 434 23.35 15.28 -6.44
C ASP A 434 21.91 14.86 -6.09
N SER A 435 21.43 13.75 -6.67
CA SER A 435 20.06 13.28 -6.45
C SER A 435 19.77 12.82 -5.02
N PHE A 436 20.78 12.30 -4.31
CA PHE A 436 20.62 11.89 -2.90
C PHE A 436 20.57 13.10 -1.94
N THR A 437 21.13 14.25 -2.34
CA THR A 437 21.32 15.45 -1.51
C THR A 437 20.45 16.64 -1.90
N THR A 438 19.72 16.57 -3.03
CA THR A 438 18.92 17.68 -3.55
C THR A 438 17.68 17.19 -4.32
N VAL A 439 16.54 17.86 -4.11
CA VAL A 439 15.30 17.63 -4.88
C VAL A 439 15.12 18.71 -5.96
N ARG A 440 14.14 18.52 -6.87
CA ARG A 440 13.92 19.44 -8.01
C ARG A 440 13.46 20.84 -7.58
N ASP A 441 12.50 20.90 -6.65
CA ASP A 441 11.76 22.14 -6.30
C ASP A 441 11.77 22.37 -4.76
N GLY A 442 12.92 22.21 -4.10
CA GLY A 442 12.98 22.22 -2.63
C GLY A 442 14.38 22.28 -2.03
N VAL A 443 14.46 22.00 -0.72
CA VAL A 443 15.67 22.19 0.09
C VAL A 443 16.84 21.35 -0.44
N THR A 444 17.96 22.02 -0.66
CA THR A 444 19.25 21.41 -0.97
C THR A 444 20.00 21.17 0.33
N VAL A 445 20.36 19.92 0.63
CA VAL A 445 21.04 19.50 1.88
C VAL A 445 22.58 19.69 1.78
N ARG A 446 23.02 20.64 0.95
CA ARG A 446 24.42 21.07 0.86
C ARG A 446 24.61 22.27 1.79
N GLY A 447 25.46 22.11 2.80
CA GLY A 447 25.91 23.20 3.66
C GLY A 447 26.98 24.07 3.00
N GLU A 448 28.10 24.23 3.68
CA GLU A 448 29.22 25.10 3.27
C GLU A 448 29.81 24.75 1.88
N PRO A 449 30.46 25.72 1.20
CA PRO A 449 31.29 25.43 0.03
C PRO A 449 32.27 24.28 0.30
N GLY A 450 32.32 23.31 -0.61
CA GLY A 450 33.13 22.09 -0.46
C GLY A 450 32.40 20.88 0.14
N THR A 451 31.27 21.05 0.85
CA THR A 451 30.47 19.94 1.43
C THR A 451 30.12 18.86 0.39
N PHE A 452 29.77 19.24 -0.84
CA PHE A 452 29.46 18.29 -1.91
C PHE A 452 30.65 17.40 -2.30
N GLY A 453 31.89 17.88 -2.17
CA GLY A 453 33.10 17.08 -2.42
C GLY A 453 33.24 15.95 -1.41
N LEU A 454 33.10 16.26 -0.12
CA LEU A 454 33.17 15.26 0.96
C LEU A 454 32.05 14.22 0.85
N LEU A 455 30.82 14.65 0.52
CA LEU A 455 29.69 13.74 0.27
C LEU A 455 29.95 12.84 -0.96
N TYR A 456 30.56 13.37 -2.02
CA TYR A 456 30.95 12.58 -3.19
C TYR A 456 32.01 11.53 -2.85
N GLU A 457 33.10 11.89 -2.17
CA GLU A 457 34.14 10.91 -1.79
C GLU A 457 33.60 9.83 -0.83
N PHE A 458 32.65 10.17 0.05
CA PHE A 458 31.98 9.17 0.90
C PHE A 458 31.23 8.12 0.06
N PHE A 459 30.52 8.54 -0.98
CA PHE A 459 29.84 7.62 -1.89
C PHE A 459 30.80 6.88 -2.83
N VAL A 460 31.99 7.42 -3.11
CA VAL A 460 33.07 6.69 -3.79
C VAL A 460 33.52 5.52 -2.91
N ASP A 461 33.80 5.77 -1.63
CA ASP A 461 34.30 4.73 -0.73
C ASP A 461 33.23 3.69 -0.37
N TRP A 462 31.95 4.09 -0.24
CA TRP A 462 30.84 3.14 -0.09
C TRP A 462 30.67 2.27 -1.35
N ALA A 463 30.70 2.86 -2.55
CA ALA A 463 30.61 2.08 -3.80
C ALA A 463 31.81 1.14 -4.01
N ARG A 464 32.97 1.41 -3.42
CA ARG A 464 34.14 0.51 -3.41
C ARG A 464 34.05 -0.60 -2.36
N LEU A 465 33.37 -0.34 -1.24
CA LEU A 465 33.14 -1.29 -0.16
C LEU A 465 32.13 -2.37 -0.57
N ASP A 466 31.02 -1.97 -1.19
CA ASP A 466 29.90 -2.84 -1.57
C ASP A 466 30.20 -3.77 -2.76
N GLN A 467 30.98 -3.29 -3.74
CA GLN A 467 31.41 -4.04 -4.94
C GLN A 467 30.31 -4.65 -5.82
N GLY A 468 29.04 -4.32 -5.57
CA GLY A 468 27.89 -4.90 -6.26
C GLY A 468 27.08 -5.91 -5.44
N GLY A 469 27.41 -6.15 -4.15
CA GLY A 469 26.85 -7.24 -3.33
C GLY A 469 25.33 -7.37 -3.37
N CYS A 470 24.60 -6.24 -3.38
CA CYS A 470 23.15 -6.22 -3.52
C CYS A 470 22.59 -6.85 -4.83
N PHE A 471 23.42 -7.38 -5.75
CA PHE A 471 22.97 -8.13 -6.92
C PHE A 471 23.90 -9.33 -7.24
N ASP A 472 23.34 -10.54 -7.28
CA ASP A 472 24.06 -11.75 -7.69
C ASP A 472 24.61 -11.65 -9.13
N LEU A 473 25.94 -11.61 -9.24
CA LEU A 473 26.67 -11.53 -10.50
C LEU A 473 26.72 -12.87 -11.27
N GLY A 474 26.54 -14.01 -10.59
CA GLY A 474 26.59 -15.35 -11.15
C GLY A 474 25.28 -15.82 -11.78
N GLY A 475 24.15 -15.24 -11.38
CA GLY A 475 22.81 -15.66 -11.74
C GLY A 475 22.45 -15.57 -13.24
N ALA A 476 21.47 -16.40 -13.62
CA ALA A 476 20.92 -16.49 -14.98
C ALA A 476 20.18 -15.20 -15.42
N GLY A 477 19.85 -14.31 -14.49
CA GLY A 477 19.28 -12.98 -14.74
C GLY A 477 18.89 -12.31 -13.42
N TYR A 478 18.89 -10.98 -13.36
CA TYR A 478 18.47 -10.26 -12.16
C TYR A 478 16.94 -10.29 -12.08
N GLN A 479 16.39 -10.93 -11.03
CA GLN A 479 14.96 -11.22 -10.86
C GLN A 479 14.48 -10.95 -9.42
N ASP A 480 13.18 -11.12 -9.16
CA ASP A 480 12.55 -10.82 -7.86
C ASP A 480 13.10 -11.67 -6.70
N HIS A 481 13.75 -12.81 -6.97
CA HIS A 481 14.42 -13.63 -5.95
C HIS A 481 15.81 -13.13 -5.52
N THR A 482 16.39 -12.12 -6.19
CA THR A 482 17.68 -11.53 -5.77
C THR A 482 17.59 -10.77 -4.43
N ILE A 483 16.37 -10.40 -3.99
CA ILE A 483 16.15 -9.61 -2.77
C ILE A 483 16.53 -10.36 -1.49
N SER A 484 16.48 -11.70 -1.46
CA SER A 484 16.97 -12.47 -0.30
C SER A 484 18.41 -12.12 0.00
N GLY A 485 19.28 -12.03 -1.02
CA GLY A 485 20.64 -11.51 -0.89
C GLY A 485 20.67 -10.10 -0.30
N ILE A 486 19.88 -9.16 -0.83
CA ILE A 486 19.86 -7.77 -0.30
C ILE A 486 19.41 -7.73 1.17
N ALA A 487 18.47 -8.59 1.58
CA ALA A 487 17.95 -8.65 2.94
C ALA A 487 18.87 -9.41 3.91
N GLU A 488 19.55 -10.47 3.45
CA GLU A 488 20.37 -11.38 4.25
C GLU A 488 21.85 -10.98 4.26
N GLU A 489 22.42 -10.47 3.16
CA GLU A 489 23.73 -9.79 3.18
C GLU A 489 23.66 -8.46 3.95
N SER A 490 22.50 -7.78 3.96
CA SER A 490 22.27 -6.74 4.98
C SER A 490 22.40 -7.33 6.38
N ALA A 491 21.76 -8.46 6.68
CA ALA A 491 21.74 -9.07 8.02
C ALA A 491 23.11 -9.58 8.49
N ASP A 492 23.93 -10.15 7.61
CA ASP A 492 25.26 -10.67 7.95
C ASP A 492 26.38 -9.61 7.87
N VAL A 493 26.05 -8.37 7.46
CA VAL A 493 26.89 -7.16 7.57
C VAL A 493 26.34 -6.17 8.64
N LEU A 494 25.24 -6.52 9.32
CA LEU A 494 24.57 -5.71 10.38
C LEU A 494 25.18 -5.89 11.79
#